data_AF-A0A972BMI3-F1
#
_entry.id   AF-A0A972BMI3-F1
#
_cell.length_a   1.000
_cell.length_b   1.000
_cell.length_c   1.000
_cell.angle_alpha   90.00
_cell.angle_beta   90.00
_cell.angle_gamma   90.00
#
_symmetry.space_group_name_H-M   'P 1'
#
loop_
_entity.id
_entity.type
_entity.pdbx_description
1 polymer ?
#
loop_
_entity_poly.entity_id
_entity_poly.type
_entity_poly.pdbx_seq_one_letter_code
_entity_poly.pdbx_strand_id
1 'polypeptide(L)'
;MKKISFILIILILFTSCSPSLSDGFDKGTLEDKVALIIGYLKEKATDKLHEESTVALKEGLTEETMNAVYELLEEAGEFEEILKISTSSTTDKNSKEEFAVSVVKTKYSLKEITFTMSFTKQYKLAGLFLK
;
A
#
# COMPACT_ATOMS: atom_id res chain seq x y z
N MET A 1 -30.04 22.64 -15.46
CA MET A 1 -28.91 22.66 -14.51
C MET A 1 -29.01 21.40 -13.64
N LYS A 2 -28.32 20.33 -14.03
CA LYS A 2 -28.37 19.04 -13.34
C LYS A 2 -27.44 19.09 -12.12
N LYS A 3 -28.00 18.95 -10.93
CA LYS A 3 -27.25 18.83 -9.67
C LYS A 3 -26.51 17.50 -9.70
N ILE A 4 -25.19 17.54 -9.87
CA ILE A 4 -24.33 16.35 -9.77
C ILE A 4 -24.23 16.01 -8.30
N SER A 5 -24.90 14.93 -7.92
CA SER A 5 -24.84 14.33 -6.60
C SER A 5 -23.47 13.66 -6.46
N PHE A 6 -22.60 14.24 -5.63
CA PHE A 6 -21.31 13.69 -5.27
C PHE A 6 -21.54 12.45 -4.40
N ILE A 7 -21.49 11.25 -5.00
CA ILE A 7 -21.54 9.98 -4.28
C ILE A 7 -20.14 9.75 -3.69
N LEU A 8 -19.99 10.14 -2.43
CA LEU A 8 -18.86 9.78 -1.59
C LEU A 8 -19.08 8.34 -1.11
N ILE A 9 -18.40 7.38 -1.75
CA ILE A 9 -18.39 5.97 -1.32
C ILE A 9 -17.46 5.86 -0.10
N ILE A 10 -17.99 6.12 1.09
CA ILE A 10 -17.32 5.74 2.34
C ILE A 10 -17.61 4.25 2.56
N LEU A 11 -16.63 3.40 2.27
CA LEU A 11 -16.67 2.00 2.67
C LEU A 11 -16.15 1.88 4.12
N ILE A 12 -17.05 2.05 5.09
CA ILE A 12 -16.78 1.69 6.49
C ILE A 12 -16.81 0.17 6.57
N LEU A 13 -15.66 -0.49 6.71
CA LEU A 13 -15.62 -1.90 7.08
C LEU A 13 -15.15 -2.07 8.52
N PHE A 14 -16.11 -2.46 9.34
CA PHE A 14 -15.97 -2.87 10.72
C PHE A 14 -15.07 -4.11 10.87
N THR A 15 -14.21 -4.03 11.88
CA THR A 15 -13.58 -5.09 12.69
C THR A 15 -13.70 -6.54 12.21
N SER A 16 -12.67 -7.03 11.54
CA SER A 16 -12.29 -8.44 11.60
C SER A 16 -10.84 -8.51 12.07
N CYS A 17 -10.55 -9.40 13.02
CA CYS A 17 -9.18 -9.80 13.30
C CYS A 17 -8.58 -10.27 11.98
N SER A 18 -7.64 -9.51 11.40
CA SER A 18 -7.00 -9.94 10.16
C SER A 18 -6.37 -11.31 10.41
N PRO A 19 -6.76 -12.35 9.65
CA PRO A 19 -6.19 -13.68 9.86
C PRO A 19 -4.67 -13.61 9.67
N SER A 20 -3.96 -14.53 10.31
CA SER A 20 -2.52 -14.71 10.07
C SER A 20 -2.26 -14.86 8.56
N LEU A 21 -1.04 -14.53 8.14
CA LEU A 21 -0.62 -14.73 6.76
C LEU A 21 -0.92 -16.18 6.34
N SER A 22 -1.61 -16.36 5.23
CA SER A 22 -2.00 -17.68 4.73
C SER A 22 -0.84 -18.38 4.04
N ASP A 23 -0.85 -19.71 4.07
CA ASP A 23 0.24 -20.58 3.55
C ASP A 23 0.55 -20.36 2.06
N GLY A 24 -0.37 -19.72 1.31
CA GLY A 24 -0.16 -19.36 -0.08
C GLY A 24 0.81 -18.19 -0.29
N PHE A 25 1.31 -17.58 0.79
CA PHE A 25 2.26 -16.48 0.75
C PHE A 25 3.47 -16.78 1.61
N ASP A 26 4.65 -16.42 1.09
CA ASP A 26 5.90 -16.48 1.80
C ASP A 26 6.19 -15.14 2.49
N LYS A 27 6.47 -15.19 3.79
CA LYS A 27 6.71 -13.99 4.61
C LYS A 27 8.00 -13.28 4.20
N GLY A 28 9.07 -14.02 3.88
CA GLY A 28 10.34 -13.44 3.47
C GLY A 28 10.22 -12.67 2.17
N THR A 29 9.58 -13.27 1.17
CA THR A 29 9.28 -12.66 -0.13
C THR A 29 8.43 -11.39 0.04
N LEU A 30 7.46 -11.38 0.96
CA LEU A 30 6.68 -10.18 1.26
C LEU A 30 7.50 -9.07 1.90
N GLU A 31 8.38 -9.40 2.84
CA GLU A 31 9.26 -8.42 3.48
C GLU A 31 10.24 -7.81 2.48
N ASP A 32 10.80 -8.63 1.58
CA ASP A 32 11.66 -8.17 0.47
C ASP A 32 10.90 -7.23 -0.48
N LYS A 33 9.67 -7.59 -0.84
CA LYS A 33 8.82 -6.75 -1.69
C LYS A 33 8.45 -5.45 -0.99
N VAL A 34 8.11 -5.48 0.30
CA VAL A 34 7.86 -4.28 1.10
C VAL A 34 9.08 -3.35 1.08
N ALA A 35 10.28 -3.88 1.34
CA ALA A 35 11.51 -3.09 1.34
C ALA A 35 11.77 -2.46 -0.04
N LEU A 36 11.55 -3.22 -1.11
CA LEU A 36 11.69 -2.75 -2.49
C LEU A 36 10.72 -1.58 -2.79
N ILE A 37 9.44 -1.71 -2.44
CA ILE A 37 8.44 -0.67 -2.65
C ILE A 37 8.77 0.59 -1.83
N ILE A 38 9.20 0.45 -0.58
CA ILE A 38 9.67 1.59 0.23
C ILE A 38 10.88 2.27 -0.43
N GLY A 39 11.83 1.49 -0.97
CA GLY A 39 12.96 2.00 -1.73
C GLY A 39 12.51 2.87 -2.91
N TYR A 40 11.58 2.38 -3.73
CA TYR A 40 11.05 3.14 -4.86
C TYR A 40 10.32 4.42 -4.44
N LEU A 41 9.57 4.39 -3.34
CA LEU A 41 8.91 5.59 -2.81
C LEU A 41 9.92 6.64 -2.34
N LYS A 42 11.01 6.22 -1.69
CA LYS A 42 12.10 7.11 -1.26
C LYS A 42 12.85 7.73 -2.43
N GLU A 43 13.10 6.93 -3.48
CA GLU A 43 13.79 7.37 -4.69
C GLU A 43 12.88 8.11 -5.68
N LYS A 44 11.60 8.25 -5.35
CA LYS A 44 10.54 8.77 -6.24
C LYS A 44 10.48 8.05 -7.59
N ALA A 45 10.80 6.76 -7.59
CA ALA A 45 10.88 5.92 -8.79
C ALA A 45 9.50 5.38 -9.19
N THR A 46 8.60 6.28 -9.62
CA THR A 46 7.21 5.93 -9.99
C THR A 46 7.15 4.85 -11.07
N ASP A 47 8.03 4.88 -12.08
CA ASP A 47 8.05 3.87 -13.13
C ASP A 47 8.34 2.46 -12.58
N LYS A 48 9.24 2.37 -11.59
CA LYS A 48 9.57 1.11 -10.92
C LYS A 48 8.44 0.62 -10.02
N LEU A 49 7.78 1.54 -9.32
CA LEU A 49 6.57 1.24 -8.57
C LEU A 49 5.47 0.70 -9.51
N HIS A 50 5.32 1.29 -10.69
CA HIS A 50 4.40 0.81 -11.73
C HIS A 50 4.78 -0.58 -12.24
N GLU A 51 6.05 -0.88 -12.48
CA GLU A 51 6.51 -2.23 -12.89
C GLU A 51 6.08 -3.31 -11.88
N GLU A 52 6.12 -3.01 -10.58
CA GLU A 52 5.71 -3.93 -9.50
C GLU A 52 4.21 -3.96 -9.24
N SER A 53 3.45 -3.00 -9.77
CA SER A 53 2.01 -2.86 -9.54
C SER A 53 1.15 -3.73 -10.46
N THR A 54 -0.04 -4.09 -10.00
CA THR A 54 -1.10 -4.61 -10.88
C THR A 54 -1.55 -3.53 -11.86
N VAL A 55 -2.17 -3.93 -12.98
CA VAL A 55 -2.70 -2.98 -13.97
C VAL A 55 -3.67 -1.99 -13.31
N ALA A 56 -4.59 -2.49 -12.49
CA ALA A 56 -5.57 -1.66 -11.78
C ALA A 56 -4.91 -0.65 -10.83
N LEU A 57 -3.85 -1.03 -10.10
CA LEU A 57 -3.17 -0.10 -9.22
C LEU A 57 -2.42 0.97 -10.01
N LYS A 58 -1.76 0.62 -11.13
CA LYS A 58 -1.07 1.61 -11.99
C LYS A 58 -1.99 2.73 -12.45
N GLU A 59 -3.23 2.39 -12.82
CA GLU A 59 -4.24 3.38 -13.23
C GLU A 59 -4.60 4.35 -12.10
N GLY A 60 -4.51 3.92 -10.83
CA GLY A 60 -4.72 4.78 -9.66
C GLY A 60 -3.48 5.57 -9.23
N LEU A 61 -2.27 5.08 -9.53
CA LEU A 61 -0.99 5.74 -9.25
C LEU A 61 -0.62 6.74 -10.36
N THR A 62 -1.53 7.66 -10.66
CA THR A 62 -1.28 8.75 -11.61
C THR A 62 -0.15 9.67 -11.12
N GLU A 63 0.40 10.49 -12.02
CA GLU A 63 1.40 11.49 -11.65
C GLU A 63 0.90 12.42 -10.54
N GLU A 64 -0.35 12.88 -10.62
CA GLU A 64 -0.97 13.72 -9.58
C GLU A 64 -1.03 13.01 -8.23
N THR A 65 -1.50 11.76 -8.19
CA THR A 65 -1.55 10.95 -6.96
C THR A 65 -0.15 10.76 -6.37
N MET A 66 0.83 10.44 -7.21
CA MET A 66 2.20 10.20 -6.75
C MET A 66 2.88 11.48 -6.26
N ASN A 67 2.62 12.62 -6.89
CA ASN A 67 3.12 13.91 -6.42
C ASN A 67 2.59 14.23 -5.02
N ALA A 68 1.30 14.01 -4.76
CA ALA A 68 0.72 14.18 -3.43
C ALA A 68 1.32 13.21 -2.40
N VAL A 69 1.59 11.95 -2.79
CA VAL A 69 2.30 10.99 -1.94
C VAL A 69 3.72 11.48 -1.62
N TYR A 70 4.47 11.97 -2.60
CA TYR A 70 5.84 12.44 -2.39
C TYR A 70 5.88 13.69 -1.50
N GLU A 71 4.95 14.63 -1.67
CA GLU A 71 4.82 15.80 -0.81
C GLU A 71 4.58 15.38 0.66
N LEU A 72 3.68 14.42 0.90
CA LEU A 72 3.43 13.88 2.24
C LEU A 72 4.67 13.23 2.88
N LEU A 73 5.50 12.56 2.07
CA LEU A 73 6.75 11.95 2.52
C LEU A 73 7.84 12.99 2.78
N GLU A 74 7.93 14.04 1.96
CA GLU A 74 8.85 15.16 2.18
C GLU A 74 8.50 15.93 3.46
N GLU A 75 7.21 16.17 3.70
CA GLU A 75 6.72 16.73 4.97
C GLU A 75 7.02 15.83 6.19
N ALA A 76 7.26 14.53 5.97
CA ALA A 76 7.67 13.63 7.03
C ALA A 76 9.14 13.78 7.42
N GLY A 77 9.94 14.44 6.58
CA GLY A 77 11.37 14.62 6.76
C GLY A 77 12.19 13.49 6.13
N GLU A 78 13.38 13.26 6.66
CA GLU A 78 14.27 12.21 6.16
C GLU A 78 13.80 10.85 6.69
N PHE A 79 13.78 9.83 5.81
CA PHE A 79 13.54 8.46 6.23
C PHE A 79 14.67 7.97 7.14
N GLU A 80 14.33 7.39 8.28
CA GLU A 80 15.31 6.84 9.22
C GLU A 80 15.32 5.31 9.16
N GLU A 81 14.19 4.65 9.48
CA GLU A 81 14.13 3.19 9.60
C GLU A 81 12.72 2.62 9.45
N ILE A 82 12.65 1.29 9.22
CA ILE A 82 11.42 0.52 9.36
C ILE A 82 11.32 0.03 10.81
N LEU A 83 10.28 0.47 11.52
CA LEU A 83 10.05 0.10 12.93
C LEU A 83 9.38 -1.26 13.08
N LYS A 84 8.43 -1.57 12.19
CA LYS A 84 7.64 -2.80 12.26
C LYS A 84 7.04 -3.16 10.92
N ILE A 85 7.07 -4.46 10.59
CA ILE A 85 6.29 -5.05 9.51
C ILE A 85 5.33 -6.07 10.13
N SER A 86 4.04 -5.96 9.81
CA SER A 86 3.01 -6.93 10.20
C SER A 86 2.33 -7.46 8.95
N THR A 87 2.33 -8.78 8.76
CA THR A 87 1.76 -9.43 7.59
C THR A 87 0.51 -10.21 7.96
N SER A 88 -0.52 -10.14 7.12
CA SER A 88 -1.78 -10.86 7.25
C SER A 88 -2.32 -11.22 5.87
N SER A 89 -3.40 -11.99 5.80
CA SER A 89 -4.13 -12.21 4.56
C SER A 89 -5.54 -11.61 4.63
N THR A 90 -6.10 -11.25 3.48
CA THR A 90 -7.49 -10.82 3.34
C THR A 90 -8.08 -11.39 2.06
N THR A 91 -9.39 -11.58 2.02
CA THR A 91 -10.10 -12.01 0.81
C THR A 91 -11.08 -10.93 0.41
N ASP A 92 -10.95 -10.44 -0.83
CA ASP A 92 -11.92 -9.50 -1.37
C ASP A 92 -13.28 -10.18 -1.48
N LYS A 93 -14.31 -9.53 -0.95
CA LYS A 93 -15.65 -10.12 -0.85
C LYS A 93 -16.31 -10.28 -2.21
N ASN A 94 -15.93 -9.46 -3.20
CA ASN A 94 -16.53 -9.42 -4.52
C ASN A 94 -15.85 -10.40 -5.46
N SER A 95 -14.53 -10.28 -5.64
CA SER A 95 -13.75 -11.13 -6.55
C SER A 95 -13.43 -12.50 -5.96
N LYS A 96 -13.53 -12.66 -4.64
CA LYS A 96 -13.02 -13.83 -3.88
C LYS A 96 -11.51 -14.01 -4.01
N GLU A 97 -10.80 -13.01 -4.52
CA GLU A 97 -9.35 -13.03 -4.61
C GLU A 97 -8.74 -12.81 -3.23
N GLU A 98 -7.71 -13.59 -2.94
CA GLU A 98 -6.96 -13.51 -1.69
C GLU A 98 -5.70 -12.69 -1.89
N PHE A 99 -5.45 -11.76 -0.97
CA PHE A 99 -4.29 -10.89 -0.95
C PHE A 99 -3.53 -11.04 0.35
N ALA A 100 -2.21 -10.98 0.28
CA ALA A 100 -1.40 -10.68 1.45
C ALA A 100 -1.47 -9.17 1.72
N VAL A 101 -1.46 -8.78 3.00
CA VAL A 101 -1.46 -7.39 3.45
C VAL A 101 -0.31 -7.19 4.42
N SER A 102 0.57 -6.24 4.09
CA SER A 102 1.67 -5.79 4.93
C SER A 102 1.36 -4.40 5.48
N VAL A 103 1.31 -4.27 6.79
CA VAL A 103 1.24 -2.99 7.51
C VAL A 103 2.65 -2.67 8.00
N VAL A 104 3.21 -1.58 7.48
CA VAL A 104 4.62 -1.21 7.65
C VAL A 104 4.71 0.14 8.34
N LYS A 105 5.17 0.12 9.58
CA LYS A 105 5.41 1.34 10.35
C LYS A 105 6.85 1.78 10.11
N THR A 106 7.01 3.02 9.69
CA THR A 106 8.32 3.62 9.38
C THR A 106 8.52 4.89 10.19
N LYS A 107 9.77 5.19 10.50
CA LYS A 107 10.17 6.41 11.17
C LYS A 107 10.81 7.36 10.17
N TYR A 108 10.33 8.59 10.15
CA TYR A 108 10.99 9.72 9.52
C TYR A 108 11.36 10.74 10.59
N SER A 109 12.21 11.71 10.25
CA SER A 109 12.75 12.67 11.21
C SER A 109 11.70 13.58 11.87
N LEU A 110 10.54 13.81 11.23
CA LEU A 110 9.48 14.67 11.77
C LEU A 110 8.23 13.90 12.23
N LYS A 111 7.93 12.73 11.65
CA LYS A 111 6.78 11.89 12.01
C LYS A 111 6.98 10.44 11.63
N GLU A 112 6.13 9.57 12.15
CA GLU A 112 6.01 8.19 11.68
C GLU A 112 4.99 8.12 10.55
N ILE A 113 5.24 7.27 9.55
CA ILE A 113 4.30 6.97 8.46
C ILE A 113 3.99 5.49 8.48
N THR A 114 2.70 5.15 8.36
CA THR A 114 2.25 3.77 8.23
C THR A 114 1.80 3.49 6.80
N PHE A 115 2.52 2.60 6.13
CA PHE A 115 2.12 2.07 4.83
C PHE A 115 1.27 0.82 5.01
N THR A 116 0.20 0.70 4.25
CA THR A 116 -0.55 -0.56 4.08
C THR A 116 -0.44 -0.96 2.62
N MET A 117 0.16 -2.12 2.38
CA MET A 117 0.44 -2.67 1.06
C MET A 117 -0.29 -3.99 0.90
N SER A 118 -1.05 -4.16 -0.18
CA SER A 118 -1.64 -5.47 -0.52
C SER A 118 -0.95 -6.08 -1.73
N PHE A 119 -0.82 -7.41 -1.73
CA PHE A 119 -0.10 -8.16 -2.75
C PHE A 119 -0.93 -9.32 -3.27
N THR A 120 -0.93 -9.52 -4.59
CA THR A 120 -1.49 -10.73 -5.22
C THR A 120 -0.62 -11.96 -4.90
N LYS A 121 -1.09 -13.16 -5.23
CA LYS A 121 -0.28 -14.40 -5.12
C LYS A 121 0.97 -14.42 -6.00
N GLN A 122 1.07 -13.52 -6.97
CA GLN A 122 2.29 -13.31 -7.78
C GLN A 122 3.18 -12.20 -7.20
N TYR A 123 2.89 -11.73 -5.99
CA TYR A 123 3.60 -10.65 -5.30
C TYR A 123 3.61 -9.32 -6.07
N LYS A 124 2.58 -9.09 -6.90
CA LYS A 124 2.34 -7.77 -7.51
C LYS A 124 1.61 -6.88 -6.51
N LEU A 125 2.04 -5.63 -6.41
CA LEU A 125 1.41 -4.64 -5.54
C LEU A 125 0.01 -4.32 -6.08
N ALA A 126 -1.01 -4.66 -5.32
CA ALA A 126 -2.41 -4.49 -5.68
C ALA A 126 -3.06 -3.27 -5.00
N GLY A 127 -2.46 -2.79 -3.90
CA GLY A 127 -2.92 -1.62 -3.19
C GLY A 127 -1.79 -0.99 -2.38
N LEU A 128 -1.81 0.33 -2.30
CA LEU A 128 -0.88 1.14 -1.51
C LEU A 128 -1.68 2.24 -0.81
N PHE A 129 -1.58 2.29 0.51
CA PHE A 129 -2.23 3.30 1.34
C PHE A 129 -1.25 3.83 2.39
N LEU A 130 -1.34 5.13 2.69
CA LEU A 130 -0.49 5.83 3.64
C LEU A 130 -1.36 6.51 4.71
N LYS A 131 -0.91 6.47 5.97
CA LYS A 131 -1.51 7.18 7.10
C LYS A 131 -0.44 7.79 8.00
#